data_AF-A0ABD1MHV1-F1
#
_entry.id   AF-A0ABD1MHV1-F1
#
_cell.length_a   1.000
_cell.length_b   1.000
_cell.length_c   1.000
_cell.angle_alpha   90.00
_cell.angle_beta   90.00
_cell.angle_gamma   90.00
#
_symmetry.space_group_name_H-M   'P 1'
#
loop_
_entity.id
_entity.type
_entity.pdbx_description
1 polymer ?
#
loop_
_entity_poly.entity_id
_entity_poly.type
_entity_poly.pdbx_seq_one_letter_code
_entity_poly.pdbx_strand_id
1 'polypeptide(L)'
;MMCFVYLNLKLPHKTALVISKASSTRFICAIVLLFVEHLRGFDDVFVFPKHKHNGGPYSDFVSLHPMLKTSEERTSAVGYVVERLGEEQIPGIRSELYPVTSSFGAPIFFSLERAAAPYFGIKVYGVQMNGYVELNEQKHLWIGKRSDQKTTYPGMLDELVAGGLPHGIDCQQNLAKECEEEAGIPTSISINAIPVGAVSYNDIDEYRYKRDVLFCYDLKLPKDFIPKNEDGEVDSFKLIPVTEVAEVICKTEFFKPNCALVIIDFLFRHGRLSQSIQDGFGISRLCECVLLETIYCNYTVDKVKYITPEYHGYLDLLRSLRIGDCS
;
A
#
# COMPACT_ATOMS: atom_id res chain seq x y z
N MET A 1 -6.37 -17.88 8.10
CA MET A 1 -5.59 -17.10 9.09
C MET A 1 -5.02 -15.92 8.33
N MET A 2 -5.48 -14.69 8.58
CA MET A 2 -5.00 -13.50 7.85
C MET A 2 -3.61 -13.15 8.36
N CYS A 3 -2.65 -12.96 7.44
CA CYS A 3 -1.37 -12.36 7.77
C CYS A 3 -1.45 -10.84 7.59
N PHE A 4 -0.77 -10.09 8.46
CA PHE A 4 -0.60 -8.65 8.37
C PHE A 4 0.89 -8.34 8.44
N VAL A 5 1.45 -7.83 7.35
CA VAL A 5 2.83 -7.33 7.30
C VAL A 5 2.78 -5.82 7.46
N TYR A 6 3.50 -5.30 8.46
CA TYR A 6 3.47 -3.88 8.83
C TYR A 6 4.87 -3.27 8.79
N LEU A 7 5.13 -2.45 7.77
CA LEU A 7 6.41 -1.77 7.56
C LEU A 7 6.30 -0.30 8.02
N ASN A 8 7.23 0.12 8.87
CA ASN A 8 7.10 1.32 9.68
C ASN A 8 8.35 2.20 9.55
N LEU A 9 8.49 2.86 8.39
CA LEU A 9 9.50 3.90 8.22
C LEU A 9 9.23 5.05 9.19
N LYS A 10 10.28 5.54 9.87
CA LYS A 10 10.18 6.57 10.90
C LYS A 10 9.46 7.81 10.35
N LEU A 11 8.39 8.24 11.03
CA LEU A 11 7.89 9.60 10.90
C LEU A 11 9.03 10.57 11.21
N PRO A 12 9.50 11.40 10.26
CA PRO A 12 10.48 12.42 10.55
C PRO A 12 9.86 13.45 11.49
N HIS A 13 10.71 14.15 12.24
CA HIS A 13 10.36 15.33 13.06
C HIS A 13 9.88 16.55 12.22
N LYS A 14 9.37 16.31 11.01
CA LYS A 14 8.96 17.28 10.00
C LYS A 14 7.58 16.96 9.39
N THR A 15 6.69 16.29 10.12
CA THR A 15 5.34 15.95 9.63
C THR A 15 4.28 16.75 10.37
N ALA A 16 3.47 17.52 9.65
CA ALA A 16 2.26 18.16 10.16
C ALA A 16 1.09 17.17 10.21
N LEU A 17 0.15 17.41 11.13
CA LEU A 17 -0.94 16.49 11.41
C LEU A 17 -2.32 17.11 11.14
N VAL A 18 -3.17 16.36 10.43
CA VAL A 18 -4.19 16.90 9.52
C VAL A 18 -5.38 15.90 9.38
N ILE A 19 -6.57 16.25 8.88
CA ILE A 19 -7.48 17.24 9.47
C ILE A 19 -8.19 16.62 10.69
N SER A 20 -8.76 17.45 11.58
CA SER A 20 -9.81 17.04 12.52
C SER A 20 -11.10 17.84 12.27
N LYS A 21 -12.27 17.22 12.40
CA LYS A 21 -13.53 17.97 12.56
C LYS A 21 -13.41 18.71 13.89
N ALA A 22 -13.73 20.02 13.92
CA ALA A 22 -13.42 20.99 14.99
C ALA A 22 -13.86 20.64 16.45
N SER A 23 -14.46 19.47 16.68
CA SER A 23 -14.86 18.92 17.98
C SER A 23 -14.32 17.51 18.27
N SER A 24 -13.38 16.97 17.49
CA SER A 24 -12.87 15.60 17.67
C SER A 24 -11.38 15.46 17.35
N THR A 25 -10.59 14.88 18.26
CA THR A 25 -9.15 14.61 18.13
C THR A 25 -8.79 13.44 17.19
N ARG A 26 -9.63 13.13 16.20
CA ARG A 26 -9.34 12.08 15.21
C ARG A 26 -8.56 12.66 14.04
N PHE A 27 -7.34 12.17 13.85
CA PHE A 27 -6.49 12.50 12.71
C PHE A 27 -6.85 11.62 11.51
N ILE A 28 -6.94 12.23 10.34
CA ILE A 28 -7.39 11.57 9.11
C ILE A 28 -6.19 11.32 8.18
N CYS A 29 -5.32 12.33 8.05
CA CYS A 29 -4.15 12.29 7.18
C CYS A 29 -2.92 12.92 7.88
N ALA A 30 -1.79 12.97 7.19
CA ALA A 30 -0.55 13.53 7.71
C ALA A 30 0.26 14.10 6.55
N ILE A 31 0.66 15.37 6.64
CA ILE A 31 1.25 16.11 5.52
C ILE A 31 2.69 16.45 5.89
N VAL A 32 3.65 16.30 4.98
CA VAL A 32 5.02 16.71 5.25
C VAL A 32 5.07 18.24 5.39
N LEU A 33 5.75 18.79 6.41
CA LEU A 33 5.76 20.23 6.70
C LEU A 33 6.17 21.08 5.49
N LEU A 34 7.07 20.58 4.65
CA LEU A 34 7.49 21.26 3.43
C LEU A 34 6.32 21.48 2.45
N PHE A 35 5.38 20.53 2.35
CA PHE A 35 4.19 20.66 1.51
C PHE A 35 3.14 21.60 2.11
N VAL A 36 3.09 21.71 3.46
CA VAL A 36 2.15 22.59 4.16
C VAL A 36 2.30 24.05 3.74
N GLU A 37 3.52 24.50 3.44
CA GLU A 37 3.77 25.89 2.99
C GLU A 37 3.03 26.22 1.68
N HIS A 38 2.86 25.26 0.77
CA HIS A 38 2.08 25.43 -0.47
C HIS A 38 0.58 25.60 -0.20
N LEU A 39 0.08 25.16 0.96
CA LEU A 39 -1.32 25.26 1.35
C LEU A 39 -1.66 26.60 2.02
N ARG A 40 -0.66 27.38 2.48
CA ARG A 40 -0.88 28.64 3.21
C ARG A 40 -1.46 29.78 2.38
N GLY A 41 -1.53 29.65 1.05
CA GLY A 41 -2.16 30.63 0.16
C GLY A 41 -3.68 30.46 0.00
N PHE A 42 -4.29 29.44 0.62
CA PHE A 42 -5.69 29.06 0.43
C PHE A 42 -6.48 29.14 1.75
N ASP A 43 -6.54 30.34 2.34
CA ASP A 43 -7.18 30.61 3.64
C ASP A 43 -8.69 30.27 3.70
N ASP A 44 -9.35 30.21 2.54
CA ASP A 44 -10.74 29.80 2.35
C ASP A 44 -10.93 28.27 2.39
N VAL A 45 -9.84 27.50 2.20
CA VAL A 45 -9.83 26.03 2.21
C VAL A 45 -9.13 25.47 3.45
N PHE A 46 -8.04 26.08 3.91
CA PHE A 46 -7.26 25.62 5.08
C PHE A 46 -7.12 26.69 6.16
N VAL A 47 -7.13 26.21 7.40
CA VAL A 47 -6.88 26.99 8.61
C VAL A 47 -5.68 26.38 9.33
N PHE A 48 -4.82 27.23 9.88
CA PHE A 48 -3.58 26.89 10.58
C PHE A 48 -3.67 27.33 12.05
N PRO A 49 -4.21 26.49 12.96
CA PRO A 49 -4.42 26.88 14.35
C PRO A 49 -3.10 27.08 15.11
N LYS A 50 -2.88 28.28 15.66
CA LYS A 50 -1.72 28.54 16.53
C LYS A 50 -1.90 27.82 17.87
N HIS A 51 -0.96 26.94 18.21
CA HIS A 51 -0.98 26.24 19.49
C HIS A 51 -0.71 27.19 20.66
N LYS A 52 -1.48 27.06 21.76
CA LYS A 52 -1.30 27.83 23.02
C LYS A 52 -0.45 27.12 24.09
N HIS A 53 0.16 25.96 23.77
CA HIS A 53 0.95 25.19 24.73
C HIS A 53 2.34 24.82 24.19
N ASN A 54 3.34 25.04 25.03
CA ASN A 54 4.76 24.85 24.79
C ASN A 54 5.16 23.39 24.50
N GLY A 55 6.11 23.20 23.57
CA GLY A 55 7.15 22.17 23.72
C GLY A 55 6.89 20.74 23.22
N GLY A 56 5.78 20.46 22.54
CA GLY A 56 5.58 19.17 21.86
C GLY A 56 6.30 19.13 20.50
N PRO A 57 6.85 17.97 20.05
CA PRO A 57 7.60 17.84 18.79
C PRO A 57 6.74 17.85 17.51
N TYR A 58 5.43 18.14 17.61
CA TYR A 58 4.47 18.18 16.51
C TYR A 58 3.89 19.60 16.42
N SER A 59 4.63 20.53 15.80
CA SER A 59 4.42 21.98 16.01
C SER A 59 3.35 22.64 15.13
N ASP A 60 2.88 22.01 14.06
CA ASP A 60 1.93 22.60 13.12
C ASP A 60 0.77 21.64 12.79
N PHE A 61 -0.45 22.15 12.98
CA PHE A 61 -1.70 21.49 12.61
C PHE A 61 -2.33 22.24 11.44
N VAL A 62 -2.98 21.49 10.54
CA VAL A 62 -3.81 22.05 9.46
C VAL A 62 -5.21 21.45 9.56
N SER A 63 -6.22 22.28 9.36
CA SER A 63 -7.62 21.86 9.31
C SER A 63 -8.32 22.47 8.09
N LEU A 64 -9.28 21.76 7.51
CA LEU A 64 -10.15 22.33 6.49
C LEU A 64 -10.99 23.46 7.09
N HIS A 65 -11.26 24.49 6.31
CA HIS A 65 -12.00 25.66 6.74
C HIS A 65 -13.40 25.27 7.25
N PRO A 66 -13.84 25.74 8.43
CA PRO A 66 -15.05 25.24 9.10
C PRO A 66 -16.37 25.53 8.37
N MET A 67 -16.34 26.35 7.30
CA MET A 67 -17.49 26.53 6.41
C MET A 67 -17.72 25.33 5.47
N LEU A 68 -16.73 24.45 5.26
CA LEU A 68 -16.83 23.25 4.41
C LEU A 68 -17.50 22.10 5.20
N LYS A 69 -18.84 22.08 5.19
CA LYS A 69 -19.67 21.24 6.07
C LYS A 69 -19.89 19.83 5.52
N THR A 70 -20.07 19.71 4.21
CA THR A 70 -20.38 18.48 3.48
C THR A 70 -19.12 17.77 2.96
N SER A 71 -19.27 16.59 2.40
CA SER A 71 -18.18 15.85 1.73
C SER A 71 -17.84 16.50 0.39
N GLU A 72 -18.88 16.99 -0.29
CA GLU A 72 -18.88 17.57 -1.62
C GLU A 72 -18.19 18.93 -1.62
N GLU A 73 -18.55 19.84 -0.70
CA GLU A 73 -17.87 21.14 -0.53
C GLU A 73 -16.37 20.97 -0.29
N ARG A 74 -15.96 19.99 0.53
CA ARG A 74 -14.55 19.70 0.80
C ARG A 74 -13.84 19.12 -0.42
N THR A 75 -14.48 18.19 -1.11
CA THR A 75 -13.97 17.58 -2.35
C THR A 75 -13.72 18.66 -3.40
N SER A 76 -14.69 19.56 -3.63
CA SER A 76 -14.56 20.67 -4.57
C SER A 76 -13.49 21.68 -4.14
N ALA A 77 -13.47 22.08 -2.87
CA ALA A 77 -12.51 23.07 -2.36
C ALA A 77 -11.05 22.55 -2.41
N VAL A 78 -10.81 21.30 -2.01
CA VAL A 78 -9.46 20.70 -2.11
C VAL A 78 -9.11 20.37 -3.56
N GLY A 79 -10.08 19.98 -4.39
CA GLY A 79 -9.89 19.80 -5.84
C GLY A 79 -9.41 21.08 -6.53
N TYR A 80 -10.03 22.22 -6.20
CA TYR A 80 -9.57 23.54 -6.66
C TYR A 80 -8.13 23.85 -6.21
N VAL A 81 -7.73 23.51 -4.98
CA VAL A 81 -6.34 23.65 -4.54
C VAL A 81 -5.39 22.82 -5.40
N VAL A 82 -5.73 21.54 -5.64
CA VAL A 82 -4.91 20.64 -6.47
C VAL A 82 -4.75 21.20 -7.89
N GLU A 83 -5.84 21.68 -8.51
CA GLU A 83 -5.82 22.32 -9.83
C GLU A 83 -4.93 23.59 -9.83
N ARG A 84 -5.02 24.43 -8.79
CA ARG A 84 -4.23 25.66 -8.66
C ARG A 84 -2.76 25.44 -8.36
N LEU A 85 -2.40 24.31 -7.73
CA LEU A 85 -1.01 23.87 -7.53
C LEU A 85 -0.40 23.30 -8.82
N GLY A 86 -1.22 22.61 -9.62
CA GLY A 86 -0.87 22.15 -10.97
C GLY A 86 0.21 21.06 -11.05
N GLU A 87 0.53 20.66 -12.28
CA GLU A 87 1.47 19.57 -12.59
C GLU A 87 2.90 19.79 -12.06
N GLU A 88 3.32 21.04 -11.81
CA GLU A 88 4.65 21.33 -11.21
C GLU A 88 4.76 20.85 -9.76
N GLN A 89 3.65 20.75 -9.03
CA GLN A 89 3.61 20.37 -7.62
C GLN A 89 2.97 18.99 -7.41
N ILE A 90 1.91 18.70 -8.17
CA ILE A 90 1.16 17.44 -8.13
C ILE A 90 1.10 16.89 -9.57
N PRO A 91 2.18 16.26 -10.06
CA PRO A 91 2.23 15.73 -11.42
C PRO A 91 1.41 14.45 -11.59
N GLY A 92 0.92 14.25 -12.81
CA GLY A 92 0.30 12.99 -13.24
C GLY A 92 -1.13 12.80 -12.75
N ILE A 93 -1.95 13.87 -12.82
CA ILE A 93 -3.39 13.87 -12.55
C ILE A 93 -4.09 12.77 -13.37
N ARG A 94 -5.01 12.01 -12.74
CA ARG A 94 -5.66 10.84 -13.35
C ARG A 94 -7.17 10.96 -13.53
N SER A 95 -7.77 12.05 -13.04
CA SER A 95 -9.23 12.20 -12.97
C SER A 95 -9.91 11.06 -12.18
N GLU A 96 -9.21 10.57 -11.16
CA GLU A 96 -9.62 9.42 -10.37
C GLU A 96 -9.61 9.82 -8.88
N LEU A 97 -10.75 9.67 -8.23
CA LEU A 97 -10.93 10.09 -6.84
C LEU A 97 -10.70 8.93 -5.87
N TYR A 98 -9.85 9.14 -4.87
CA TYR A 98 -9.66 8.26 -3.72
C TYR A 98 -10.47 8.75 -2.51
N PRO A 99 -11.04 7.84 -1.70
CA PRO A 99 -11.85 8.19 -0.52
C PRO A 99 -10.97 8.57 0.68
N VAL A 100 -11.14 9.79 1.21
CA VAL A 100 -10.40 10.23 2.40
C VAL A 100 -11.11 9.75 3.66
N THR A 101 -10.52 8.76 4.33
CA THR A 101 -11.07 8.07 5.52
C THR A 101 -10.05 8.00 6.65
N SER A 102 -10.49 7.81 7.89
CA SER A 102 -9.58 7.53 9.02
C SER A 102 -9.04 6.10 9.01
N SER A 103 -9.78 5.18 8.41
CA SER A 103 -9.51 3.74 8.32
C SER A 103 -10.45 3.12 7.29
N PHE A 104 -10.10 1.94 6.77
CA PHE A 104 -10.96 1.18 5.87
C PHE A 104 -12.35 0.94 6.49
N GLY A 105 -13.40 1.07 5.68
CA GLY A 105 -14.80 0.98 6.11
C GLY A 105 -15.32 2.12 7.00
N ALA A 106 -14.49 3.11 7.36
CA ALA A 106 -14.98 4.30 8.06
C ALA A 106 -15.71 5.26 7.09
N PRO A 107 -16.62 6.12 7.60
CA PRO A 107 -17.27 7.14 6.79
C PRO A 107 -16.27 8.02 6.04
N ILE A 108 -16.57 8.29 4.78
CA ILE A 108 -15.77 9.14 3.89
C ILE A 108 -15.94 10.59 4.34
N PHE A 109 -14.82 11.29 4.54
CA PHE A 109 -14.82 12.70 4.97
C PHE A 109 -14.92 13.68 3.80
N PHE A 110 -14.26 13.32 2.69
CA PHE A 110 -14.28 13.92 1.35
C PHE A 110 -13.54 12.97 0.40
N SER A 111 -13.46 13.30 -0.89
CA SER A 111 -12.67 12.57 -1.89
C SER A 111 -11.53 13.45 -2.43
N LEU A 112 -10.43 12.83 -2.86
CA LEU A 112 -9.23 13.53 -3.31
C LEU A 112 -8.69 12.88 -4.59
N GLU A 113 -8.21 13.69 -5.55
CA GLU A 113 -7.51 13.21 -6.75
C GLU A 113 -6.33 12.28 -6.39
N ARG A 114 -6.25 11.13 -7.06
CA ARG A 114 -5.27 10.06 -6.82
C ARG A 114 -3.82 10.56 -6.82
N ALA A 115 -3.47 11.47 -7.73
CA ALA A 115 -2.13 12.06 -7.78
C ALA A 115 -1.79 12.88 -6.51
N ALA A 116 -2.77 13.52 -5.88
CA ALA A 116 -2.61 14.32 -4.68
C ALA A 116 -2.54 13.49 -3.38
N ALA A 117 -3.02 12.24 -3.39
CA ALA A 117 -3.04 11.34 -2.22
C ALA A 117 -1.73 11.27 -1.40
N PRO A 118 -0.53 11.11 -2.01
CA PRO A 118 0.73 11.11 -1.27
C PRO A 118 1.09 12.48 -0.65
N TYR A 119 0.73 13.59 -1.27
CA TYR A 119 1.04 14.93 -0.77
C TYR A 119 0.18 15.30 0.44
N PHE A 120 -1.08 14.89 0.42
CA PHE A 120 -1.99 15.04 1.56
C PHE A 120 -1.82 13.92 2.61
N GLY A 121 -1.02 12.90 2.33
CA GLY A 121 -0.78 11.70 3.16
C GLY A 121 -2.04 11.08 3.74
N ILE A 122 -3.05 10.92 2.87
CA ILE A 122 -4.24 10.12 3.17
C ILE A 122 -3.85 8.64 3.21
N LYS A 123 -4.68 7.78 3.83
CA LYS A 123 -4.52 6.34 3.64
C LYS A 123 -5.02 5.97 2.24
N VAL A 124 -4.17 5.28 1.48
CA VAL A 124 -4.51 4.73 0.16
C VAL A 124 -4.83 3.25 0.31
N TYR A 125 -5.83 2.79 -0.43
CA TYR A 125 -6.22 1.40 -0.50
C TYR A 125 -5.99 0.87 -1.92
N GLY A 126 -5.69 -0.42 -2.05
CA GLY A 126 -5.52 -1.09 -3.33
C GLY A 126 -5.80 -2.59 -3.21
N VAL A 127 -5.96 -3.26 -4.34
CA VAL A 127 -6.12 -4.72 -4.45
C VAL A 127 -4.94 -5.27 -5.24
N GLN A 128 -4.30 -6.31 -4.71
CA GLN A 128 -3.14 -6.96 -5.30
C GLN A 128 -3.40 -8.46 -5.36
N MET A 129 -3.20 -9.09 -6.53
CA MET A 129 -3.55 -10.50 -6.71
C MET A 129 -2.40 -11.35 -7.27
N ASN A 130 -2.01 -12.35 -6.49
CA ASN A 130 -1.11 -13.41 -6.91
C ASN A 130 -1.85 -14.43 -7.78
N GLY A 131 -1.77 -14.27 -9.10
CA GLY A 131 -2.25 -15.26 -10.07
C GLY A 131 -1.25 -16.39 -10.23
N TYR A 132 -1.65 -17.63 -9.91
CA TYR A 132 -0.75 -18.78 -9.96
C TYR A 132 -1.36 -20.02 -10.61
N VAL A 133 -0.51 -20.88 -11.17
CA VAL A 133 -0.88 -22.23 -11.61
C VAL A 133 -0.02 -23.28 -10.88
N GLU A 134 -0.50 -24.53 -10.85
CA GLU A 134 0.25 -25.66 -10.30
C GLU A 134 0.62 -26.64 -11.41
N LEU A 135 1.91 -26.69 -11.73
CA LEU A 135 2.52 -27.55 -12.74
C LEU A 135 3.48 -28.50 -12.03
N ASN A 136 3.30 -29.81 -12.21
CA ASN A 136 4.14 -30.85 -11.59
C ASN A 136 4.31 -30.65 -10.06
N GLU A 137 3.20 -30.36 -9.37
CA GLU A 137 3.13 -30.05 -7.92
C GLU A 137 3.88 -28.79 -7.48
N GLN A 138 4.45 -28.02 -8.42
CA GLN A 138 5.11 -26.75 -8.18
C GLN A 138 4.22 -25.57 -8.57
N LYS A 139 4.11 -24.60 -7.65
CA LYS A 139 3.45 -23.33 -7.93
C LYS A 139 4.33 -22.48 -8.84
N HIS A 140 3.70 -21.88 -9.86
CA HIS A 140 4.30 -20.89 -10.75
C HIS A 140 3.41 -19.65 -10.70
N LEU A 141 4.01 -18.47 -10.55
CA LEU A 141 3.31 -17.19 -10.57
C LEU A 141 3.31 -16.63 -11.99
N TRP A 142 2.17 -16.10 -12.42
CA TRP A 142 2.15 -15.17 -13.54
C TRP A 142 2.61 -13.81 -13.03
N ILE A 143 3.64 -13.28 -13.67
CA ILE A 143 4.26 -11.99 -13.38
C ILE A 143 4.02 -11.08 -14.58
N GLY A 144 3.44 -9.90 -14.35
CA GLY A 144 3.32 -8.85 -15.35
C GLY A 144 4.61 -8.05 -15.46
N LYS A 145 4.93 -7.55 -16.66
CA LYS A 145 5.85 -6.42 -16.87
C LYS A 145 5.00 -5.21 -17.19
N ARG A 146 5.13 -4.14 -16.41
CA ARG A 146 4.36 -2.90 -16.57
C ARG A 146 4.68 -2.24 -17.90
N SER A 147 3.66 -1.65 -18.53
CA SER A 147 3.84 -0.82 -19.73
C SER A 147 4.83 0.31 -19.46
N ASP A 148 5.71 0.59 -20.43
CA ASP A 148 6.66 1.71 -20.35
C ASP A 148 5.95 3.09 -20.38
N GLN A 149 4.64 3.12 -20.67
CA GLN A 149 3.78 4.31 -20.60
C GLN A 149 3.21 4.59 -19.21
N LYS A 150 3.35 3.67 -18.23
CA LYS A 150 2.83 3.89 -16.86
C LYS A 150 3.58 5.05 -16.18
N THR A 151 2.85 6.04 -15.66
CA THR A 151 3.40 7.21 -14.93
C THR A 151 4.27 6.85 -13.73
N THR A 152 4.07 5.66 -13.14
CA THR A 152 4.79 5.16 -11.97
C THR A 152 5.34 3.76 -12.23
N TYR A 153 6.63 3.57 -11.99
CA TYR A 153 7.34 2.30 -12.18
C TYR A 153 7.16 1.71 -13.60
N PRO A 154 7.42 2.47 -14.69
CA PRO A 154 7.37 1.95 -16.05
C PRO A 154 8.38 0.80 -16.24
N GLY A 155 8.02 -0.22 -17.01
CA GLY A 155 8.90 -1.33 -17.38
C GLY A 155 9.26 -2.32 -16.26
N MET A 156 8.92 -2.04 -15.00
CA MET A 156 9.18 -2.93 -13.85
C MET A 156 8.24 -4.15 -13.83
N LEU A 157 8.64 -5.20 -13.12
CA LEU A 157 7.80 -6.37 -12.85
C LEU A 157 6.76 -6.06 -11.76
N ASP A 158 5.58 -6.67 -11.88
CA ASP A 158 4.42 -6.47 -11.01
C ASP A 158 3.71 -7.81 -10.73
N GLU A 159 2.67 -7.79 -9.87
CA GLU A 159 1.74 -8.92 -9.76
C GLU A 159 0.99 -9.19 -11.09
N LEU A 160 0.13 -10.22 -11.13
CA LEU A 160 -0.71 -10.45 -12.33
C LEU A 160 -1.79 -9.36 -12.50
N VAL A 161 -2.32 -8.84 -11.39
CA VAL A 161 -3.36 -7.79 -11.34
C VAL A 161 -3.10 -6.90 -10.13
N ALA A 162 -3.09 -5.57 -10.33
CA ALA A 162 -2.52 -4.62 -9.38
C ALA A 162 -3.20 -3.23 -9.34
N GLY A 163 -4.44 -3.18 -8.82
CA GLY A 163 -5.30 -2.00 -8.83
C GLY A 163 -5.23 -1.08 -7.61
N GLY A 164 -5.36 0.23 -7.85
CA GLY A 164 -5.78 1.17 -6.79
C GLY A 164 -7.26 0.98 -6.45
N LEU A 165 -7.70 1.33 -5.24
CA LEU A 165 -9.12 1.24 -4.86
C LEU A 165 -9.77 2.65 -4.90
N PRO A 166 -10.48 3.01 -5.99
CA PRO A 166 -11.12 4.32 -6.11
C PRO A 166 -12.36 4.47 -5.22
N HIS A 167 -12.87 5.69 -5.17
CA HIS A 167 -14.11 6.03 -4.50
C HIS A 167 -15.31 5.33 -5.16
N GLY A 168 -16.17 4.71 -4.35
CA GLY A 168 -17.49 4.21 -4.79
C GLY A 168 -17.52 2.76 -5.30
N ILE A 169 -16.40 2.04 -5.29
CA ILE A 169 -16.30 0.61 -5.64
C ILE A 169 -15.83 -0.20 -4.43
N ASP A 170 -16.28 -1.45 -4.29
CA ASP A 170 -15.75 -2.37 -3.28
C ASP A 170 -14.53 -3.16 -3.78
N CYS A 171 -13.79 -3.81 -2.88
CA CYS A 171 -12.55 -4.52 -3.25
C CYS A 171 -12.78 -5.70 -4.21
N GLN A 172 -13.93 -6.38 -4.16
CA GLN A 172 -14.22 -7.52 -5.03
C GLN A 172 -14.63 -7.06 -6.43
N GLN A 173 -15.46 -6.01 -6.52
CA GLN A 173 -15.80 -5.35 -7.77
C GLN A 173 -14.56 -4.77 -8.45
N ASN A 174 -13.70 -4.09 -7.69
CA ASN A 174 -12.46 -3.53 -8.21
C ASN A 174 -11.51 -4.62 -8.68
N LEU A 175 -11.29 -5.67 -7.88
CA LEU A 175 -10.47 -6.80 -8.30
C LEU A 175 -11.01 -7.45 -9.60
N ALA A 176 -12.34 -7.57 -9.75
CA ALA A 176 -12.93 -8.15 -10.96
C ALA A 176 -12.74 -7.27 -12.20
N LYS A 177 -12.83 -5.93 -12.05
CA LYS A 177 -12.51 -4.94 -13.10
C LYS A 177 -11.05 -5.06 -13.54
N GLU A 178 -10.12 -4.93 -12.59
CA GLU A 178 -8.67 -4.93 -12.88
C GLU A 178 -8.21 -6.30 -13.42
N CYS A 179 -8.87 -7.40 -13.01
CA CYS A 179 -8.70 -8.73 -13.59
C CYS A 179 -9.00 -8.78 -15.08
N GLU A 180 -10.07 -8.11 -15.53
CA GLU A 180 -10.48 -8.08 -16.93
C GLU A 180 -9.59 -7.13 -17.74
N GLU A 181 -9.32 -5.94 -17.23
CA GLU A 181 -8.54 -4.89 -17.91
C GLU A 181 -7.04 -5.22 -18.04
N GLU A 182 -6.34 -5.49 -16.94
CA GLU A 182 -4.88 -5.70 -16.98
C GLU A 182 -4.53 -7.08 -17.55
N ALA A 183 -5.33 -8.12 -17.29
CA ALA A 183 -4.96 -9.52 -17.50
C ALA A 183 -5.97 -10.39 -18.29
N GLY A 184 -7.11 -9.84 -18.74
CA GLY A 184 -8.08 -10.58 -19.56
C GLY A 184 -8.74 -11.74 -18.83
N ILE A 185 -8.81 -11.69 -17.50
CA ILE A 185 -9.39 -12.73 -16.63
C ILE A 185 -10.89 -12.44 -16.49
N PRO A 186 -11.78 -13.22 -17.14
CA PRO A 186 -13.22 -12.98 -17.07
C PRO A 186 -13.78 -13.23 -15.65
N THR A 187 -14.92 -12.63 -15.34
CA THR A 187 -15.61 -12.75 -14.03
C THR A 187 -15.82 -14.20 -13.60
N SER A 188 -16.05 -15.12 -14.54
CA SER A 188 -16.21 -16.56 -14.27
C SER A 188 -14.96 -17.22 -13.66
N ILE A 189 -13.78 -16.61 -13.83
CA ILE A 189 -12.53 -17.03 -13.22
C ILE A 189 -12.23 -16.15 -11.99
N SER A 190 -12.28 -14.81 -12.11
CA SER A 190 -11.88 -13.89 -11.04
C SER A 190 -12.76 -13.95 -9.78
N ILE A 191 -14.02 -14.41 -9.90
CA ILE A 191 -14.89 -14.70 -8.74
C ILE A 191 -14.31 -15.74 -7.77
N ASN A 192 -13.35 -16.57 -8.22
CA ASN A 192 -12.68 -17.57 -7.39
C ASN A 192 -11.43 -17.03 -6.66
N ALA A 193 -11.11 -15.74 -6.80
CA ALA A 193 -9.99 -15.13 -6.09
C ALA A 193 -10.29 -15.06 -4.58
N ILE A 194 -9.38 -15.60 -3.77
CA ILE A 194 -9.56 -15.68 -2.31
C ILE A 194 -8.82 -14.52 -1.62
N PRO A 195 -9.46 -13.77 -0.69
CA PRO A 195 -8.76 -12.80 0.14
C PRO A 195 -7.88 -13.53 1.17
N VAL A 196 -6.61 -13.16 1.25
CA VAL A 196 -5.60 -13.88 2.06
C VAL A 196 -4.92 -13.05 3.14
N GLY A 197 -5.01 -11.72 3.07
CA GLY A 197 -4.46 -10.82 4.07
C GLY A 197 -4.41 -9.37 3.60
N ALA A 198 -3.57 -8.58 4.24
CA ALA A 198 -3.20 -7.26 3.75
C ALA A 198 -1.75 -6.93 4.11
N VAL A 199 -1.06 -6.26 3.19
CA VAL A 199 0.26 -5.66 3.40
C VAL A 199 0.07 -4.16 3.58
N SER A 200 0.68 -3.57 4.61
CA SER A 200 0.66 -2.12 4.81
C SER A 200 2.07 -1.58 5.01
N TYR A 201 2.39 -0.53 4.26
CA TYR A 201 3.65 0.18 4.36
C TYR A 201 3.41 1.69 4.37
N ASN A 202 4.37 2.44 4.88
CA ASN A 202 4.40 3.88 4.72
C ASN A 202 5.77 4.29 4.20
N ASP A 203 5.81 5.29 3.33
CA ASP A 203 7.02 5.77 2.63
C ASP A 203 7.01 7.30 2.55
N ILE A 204 8.17 7.94 2.70
CA ILE A 204 8.31 9.39 2.83
C ILE A 204 9.43 9.87 1.93
N ASP A 205 9.06 10.73 0.98
CA ASP A 205 9.96 11.26 -0.03
C ASP A 205 9.65 12.74 -0.29
N GLU A 206 10.61 13.61 0.05
CA GLU A 206 10.53 15.07 0.00
C GLU A 206 9.23 15.67 0.58
N TYR A 207 8.23 15.90 -0.27
CA TYR A 207 6.93 16.52 0.04
C TYR A 207 5.82 15.48 0.28
N ARG A 208 6.11 14.19 0.04
CA ARG A 208 5.14 13.10 -0.04
C ARG A 208 5.23 12.20 1.20
N TYR A 209 4.07 11.78 1.69
CA TYR A 209 3.92 10.71 2.68
C TYR A 209 2.91 9.67 2.17
N LYS A 210 3.41 8.59 1.58
CA LYS A 210 2.62 7.43 1.15
C LYS A 210 2.27 6.56 2.34
N ARG A 211 1.05 6.01 2.35
CA ARG A 211 0.44 5.29 3.48
C ARG A 211 -0.54 4.27 2.92
N ASP A 212 0.02 3.21 2.35
CA ASP A 212 -0.72 2.32 1.47
C ASP A 212 -1.10 1.04 2.22
N VAL A 213 -2.33 0.57 1.98
CA VAL A 213 -2.84 -0.71 2.47
C VAL A 213 -3.31 -1.52 1.26
N LEU A 214 -2.58 -2.60 0.98
CA LEU A 214 -2.79 -3.47 -0.15
C LEU A 214 -3.54 -4.71 0.31
N PHE A 215 -4.78 -4.89 -0.15
CA PHE A 215 -5.56 -6.09 0.11
C PHE A 215 -5.08 -7.21 -0.81
N CYS A 216 -4.55 -8.27 -0.21
CA CYS A 216 -3.91 -9.36 -0.93
C CYS A 216 -4.93 -10.45 -1.25
N TYR A 217 -4.93 -10.89 -2.50
CA TYR A 217 -5.71 -11.99 -3.02
C TYR A 217 -4.80 -13.04 -3.66
N ASP A 218 -5.22 -14.29 -3.64
CA ASP A 218 -4.60 -15.34 -4.45
C ASP A 218 -5.66 -15.93 -5.40
N LEU A 219 -5.27 -16.20 -6.64
CA LEU A 219 -6.14 -16.83 -7.64
C LEU A 219 -5.41 -18.00 -8.30
N LYS A 220 -5.93 -19.21 -8.10
CA LYS A 220 -5.46 -20.41 -8.82
C LYS A 220 -6.12 -20.44 -10.19
N LEU A 221 -5.33 -20.21 -11.23
CA LEU A 221 -5.79 -20.16 -12.62
C LEU A 221 -5.87 -21.55 -13.26
N PRO A 222 -6.69 -21.73 -14.31
CA PRO A 222 -6.62 -22.90 -15.20
C PRO A 222 -5.22 -23.04 -15.81
N LYS A 223 -4.77 -24.28 -16.04
CA LYS A 223 -3.40 -24.55 -16.56
C LYS A 223 -3.18 -24.06 -17.99
N ASP A 224 -4.26 -23.93 -18.73
CA ASP A 224 -4.39 -23.48 -20.11
C ASP A 224 -4.75 -21.99 -20.22
N PHE A 225 -4.98 -21.30 -19.10
CA PHE A 225 -5.22 -19.86 -19.11
C PHE A 225 -3.91 -19.10 -19.39
N ILE A 226 -3.97 -18.21 -20.38
CA ILE A 226 -2.89 -17.30 -20.76
C ILE A 226 -3.45 -15.88 -20.60
N PRO A 227 -2.89 -15.05 -19.69
CA PRO A 227 -3.34 -13.68 -19.49
C PRO A 227 -3.07 -12.82 -20.73
N LYS A 228 -3.91 -11.80 -20.91
CA LYS A 228 -3.82 -10.84 -22.02
C LYS A 228 -4.01 -9.44 -21.47
N ASN A 229 -3.23 -8.50 -21.97
CA ASN A 229 -3.47 -7.09 -21.72
C ASN A 229 -4.65 -6.63 -22.61
N GLU A 230 -5.70 -6.07 -22.01
CA GLU A 230 -6.86 -5.55 -22.73
C GLU A 230 -6.94 -4.01 -22.73
N ASP A 231 -6.20 -3.31 -21.84
CA ASP A 231 -6.30 -1.85 -21.63
C ASP A 231 -5.04 -1.02 -22.00
N GLY A 232 -3.89 -1.67 -22.21
CA GLY A 232 -2.60 -1.02 -22.49
C GLY A 232 -1.65 -0.90 -21.30
N GLU A 233 -2.04 -1.36 -20.11
CA GLU A 233 -1.32 -1.13 -18.85
C GLU A 233 -0.18 -2.13 -18.58
N VAL A 234 -0.19 -3.31 -19.22
CA VAL A 234 0.84 -4.36 -19.10
C VAL A 234 1.55 -4.64 -20.43
N ASP A 235 2.88 -4.52 -20.48
CA ASP A 235 3.69 -4.78 -21.67
C ASP A 235 3.74 -6.28 -22.04
N SER A 236 3.95 -7.15 -21.05
CA SER A 236 4.07 -8.59 -21.29
C SER A 236 3.86 -9.41 -20.00
N PHE A 237 3.52 -10.69 -20.17
CA PHE A 237 3.37 -11.65 -19.07
C PHE A 237 4.40 -12.77 -19.16
N LYS A 238 4.86 -13.24 -17.99
CA LYS A 238 5.68 -14.45 -17.88
C LYS A 238 5.18 -15.34 -16.76
N LEU A 239 5.10 -16.64 -17.02
CA LEU A 239 4.86 -17.64 -16.00
C LEU A 239 6.20 -18.13 -15.45
N ILE A 240 6.46 -17.90 -14.16
CA ILE A 240 7.76 -18.10 -13.53
C ILE A 240 7.62 -19.04 -12.31
N PRO A 241 8.50 -20.05 -12.12
CA PRO A 241 8.52 -20.86 -10.91
C PRO A 241 8.66 -19.98 -9.65
N VAL A 242 7.90 -20.28 -8.60
CA VAL A 242 7.88 -19.46 -7.37
C VAL A 242 9.28 -19.34 -6.71
N THR A 243 10.16 -20.32 -6.90
CA THR A 243 11.56 -20.27 -6.47
C THR A 243 12.38 -19.23 -7.24
N GLU A 244 12.22 -19.15 -8.56
CA GLU A 244 12.91 -18.15 -9.39
C GLU A 244 12.41 -16.74 -9.11
N VAL A 245 11.10 -16.55 -8.86
CA VAL A 245 10.55 -15.27 -8.42
C VAL A 245 11.21 -14.78 -7.13
N ALA A 246 11.37 -15.67 -6.14
CA ALA A 246 12.07 -15.36 -4.89
C ALA A 246 13.55 -14.99 -5.12
N GLU A 247 14.23 -15.69 -6.04
CA GLU A 247 15.61 -15.35 -6.43
C GLU A 247 15.73 -13.97 -7.10
N VAL A 248 14.80 -13.62 -8.00
CA VAL A 248 14.77 -12.31 -8.66
C VAL A 248 14.58 -11.19 -7.63
N ILE A 249 13.68 -11.37 -6.66
CA ILE A 249 13.49 -10.41 -5.55
C ILE A 249 14.75 -10.32 -4.66
N CYS A 250 15.43 -11.43 -4.35
CA CYS A 250 16.69 -11.40 -3.59
C CYS A 250 17.83 -10.65 -4.31
N LYS A 251 17.95 -10.85 -5.62
CA LYS A 251 19.18 -10.54 -6.38
C LYS A 251 19.09 -9.28 -7.24
N THR A 252 17.89 -8.74 -7.47
CA THR A 252 17.65 -7.64 -8.41
C THR A 252 16.64 -6.63 -7.88
N GLU A 253 16.55 -5.47 -8.51
CA GLU A 253 15.55 -4.44 -8.25
C GLU A 253 14.51 -4.36 -9.39
N PHE A 254 14.26 -5.49 -10.07
CA PHE A 254 13.34 -5.53 -11.22
C PHE A 254 11.85 -5.44 -10.84
N PHE A 255 11.49 -5.84 -9.63
CA PHE A 255 10.12 -5.73 -9.12
C PHE A 255 9.83 -4.32 -8.61
N LYS A 256 8.65 -3.80 -8.95
CA LYS A 256 8.03 -2.64 -8.30
C LYS A 256 8.03 -2.88 -6.78
N PRO A 257 8.51 -1.94 -5.94
CA PRO A 257 8.83 -2.25 -4.53
C PRO A 257 7.68 -2.84 -3.72
N ASN A 258 6.46 -2.31 -3.88
CA ASN A 258 5.31 -2.79 -3.12
C ASN A 258 4.72 -4.12 -3.63
N CYS A 259 4.95 -4.47 -4.90
CA CYS A 259 4.68 -5.82 -5.44
C CYS A 259 5.56 -6.87 -4.77
N ALA A 260 6.87 -6.58 -4.62
CA ALA A 260 7.80 -7.50 -3.95
C ALA A 260 7.32 -7.85 -2.52
N LEU A 261 6.76 -6.90 -1.78
CA LEU A 261 6.21 -7.14 -0.44
C LEU A 261 5.03 -8.12 -0.43
N VAL A 262 4.12 -8.04 -1.41
CA VAL A 262 2.96 -8.93 -1.53
C VAL A 262 3.37 -10.34 -1.99
N ILE A 263 4.33 -10.43 -2.92
CA ILE A 263 4.91 -11.71 -3.32
C ILE A 263 5.66 -12.35 -2.14
N ILE A 264 6.35 -11.57 -1.30
CA ILE A 264 6.99 -12.06 -0.08
C ILE A 264 5.94 -12.63 0.91
N ASP A 265 4.81 -11.96 1.11
CA ASP A 265 3.68 -12.50 1.89
C ASP A 265 3.16 -13.83 1.31
N PHE A 266 2.99 -13.93 -0.01
CA PHE A 266 2.65 -15.19 -0.69
C PHE A 266 3.67 -16.30 -0.42
N LEU A 267 4.98 -16.00 -0.54
CA LEU A 267 6.06 -16.95 -0.28
C LEU A 267 6.07 -17.45 1.18
N PHE A 268 5.71 -16.61 2.15
CA PHE A 268 5.54 -17.00 3.55
C PHE A 268 4.30 -17.89 3.75
N ARG A 269 3.13 -17.45 3.27
CA ARG A 269 1.84 -18.16 3.44
C ARG A 269 1.84 -19.54 2.76
N HIS A 270 2.49 -19.67 1.61
CA HIS A 270 2.64 -20.96 0.91
C HIS A 270 3.85 -21.79 1.36
N GLY A 271 4.48 -21.44 2.49
CA GLY A 271 5.48 -22.26 3.17
C GLY A 271 6.85 -22.35 2.48
N ARG A 272 7.06 -21.63 1.36
CA ARG A 272 8.27 -21.74 0.54
C ARG A 272 9.49 -21.16 1.24
N LEU A 273 9.35 -20.07 1.98
CA LEU A 273 10.48 -19.49 2.74
C LEU A 273 10.97 -20.40 3.87
N SER A 274 10.09 -21.19 4.50
CA SER A 274 10.54 -22.16 5.52
C SER A 274 11.36 -23.31 4.94
N GLN A 275 11.13 -23.69 3.68
CA GLN A 275 11.92 -24.71 2.98
C GLN A 275 13.29 -24.13 2.59
N SER A 276 13.28 -22.97 1.91
CA SER A 276 14.52 -22.40 1.39
C SER A 276 15.46 -21.83 2.46
N ILE A 277 14.97 -21.48 3.66
CA ILE A 277 15.81 -21.20 4.84
C ILE A 277 16.58 -22.45 5.29
N GLN A 278 15.98 -23.65 5.18
CA GLN A 278 16.64 -24.91 5.52
C GLN A 278 17.66 -25.31 4.44
N ASP A 279 17.38 -25.00 3.17
CA ASP A 279 18.24 -25.32 2.02
C ASP A 279 19.43 -24.34 1.84
N GLY A 280 19.63 -23.39 2.76
CA GLY A 280 20.75 -22.45 2.71
C GLY A 280 20.66 -21.39 1.60
N PHE A 281 19.48 -21.20 1.00
CA PHE A 281 19.25 -20.10 0.07
C PHE A 281 19.50 -18.75 0.75
N GLY A 282 19.93 -17.74 -0.04
CA GLY A 282 20.32 -16.39 0.39
C GLY A 282 19.18 -15.52 0.90
N ILE A 283 18.39 -16.05 1.84
CA ILE A 283 17.21 -15.44 2.47
C ILE A 283 17.63 -14.50 3.60
N SER A 284 18.91 -14.41 3.94
CA SER A 284 19.39 -13.25 4.71
C SER A 284 18.90 -11.99 4.02
N ARG A 285 18.99 -11.86 2.69
CA ARG A 285 18.49 -10.66 1.98
C ARG A 285 16.97 -10.53 1.90
N LEU A 286 16.20 -11.62 1.71
CA LEU A 286 14.72 -11.57 1.75
C LEU A 286 14.20 -11.22 3.14
N CYS A 287 14.75 -11.86 4.17
CA CYS A 287 14.48 -11.52 5.56
C CYS A 287 15.06 -10.17 5.93
N GLU A 288 16.18 -9.69 5.38
CA GLU A 288 16.73 -8.34 5.60
C GLU A 288 15.91 -7.28 4.88
N CYS A 289 15.31 -7.52 3.71
CA CYS A 289 14.32 -6.59 3.16
C CYS A 289 13.11 -6.48 4.11
N VAL A 290 12.65 -7.60 4.67
CA VAL A 290 11.58 -7.61 5.67
C VAL A 290 12.03 -7.05 7.04
N LEU A 291 13.30 -7.21 7.45
CA LEU A 291 13.83 -6.86 8.77
C LEU A 291 14.47 -5.47 8.82
N LEU A 292 15.17 -4.99 7.78
CA LEU A 292 15.80 -3.66 7.76
C LEU A 292 14.74 -2.55 7.65
N GLU A 293 13.64 -2.79 6.93
CA GLU A 293 12.53 -1.83 6.85
C GLU A 293 11.51 -1.97 8.00
N THR A 294 11.44 -3.15 8.66
CA THR A 294 10.62 -3.33 9.88
C THR A 294 11.39 -3.00 11.17
N ILE A 295 12.74 -3.01 11.15
CA ILE A 295 13.62 -2.72 12.30
C ILE A 295 14.53 -1.52 11.99
N TYR A 296 13.93 -0.33 11.88
CA TYR A 296 14.63 0.91 12.18
C TYR A 296 13.80 1.89 13.00
N CYS A 297 13.28 1.44 14.15
CA CYS A 297 12.66 2.32 15.15
C CYS A 297 13.20 2.18 16.58
N ASN A 298 14.53 2.17 16.73
CA ASN A 298 15.14 2.67 17.96
C ASN A 298 14.85 4.18 18.08
N TYR A 299 13.87 4.55 18.91
CA TYR A 299 14.05 5.39 20.11
C TYR A 299 12.79 5.32 21.00
N THR A 300 13.00 5.33 22.31
CA THR A 300 12.00 5.04 23.35
C THR A 300 10.88 6.08 23.50
N VAL A 301 9.62 5.63 23.46
CA VAL A 301 8.51 6.20 24.24
C VAL A 301 7.67 5.04 24.81
N ASP A 302 7.19 5.18 26.04
CA ASP A 302 6.78 4.10 26.93
C ASP A 302 5.63 3.17 26.48
N LYS A 303 5.75 1.90 26.92
CA LYS A 303 4.66 0.93 27.13
C LYS A 303 3.90 0.36 25.92
N VAL A 304 4.61 0.00 24.85
CA VAL A 304 4.26 -1.22 24.10
C VAL A 304 5.51 -2.08 23.92
N LYS A 305 5.48 -3.34 24.37
CA LYS A 305 6.56 -4.30 24.12
C LYS A 305 6.39 -4.87 22.71
N TYR A 306 7.28 -4.52 21.79
CA TYR A 306 7.40 -5.16 20.50
C TYR A 306 8.52 -6.21 20.54
N ILE A 307 8.28 -7.35 19.89
CA ILE A 307 9.16 -8.54 19.95
C ILE A 307 10.27 -8.41 18.92
N THR A 308 11.53 -8.60 19.33
CA THR A 308 12.70 -8.62 18.44
C THR A 308 13.14 -10.06 18.13
N PRO A 309 13.89 -10.32 17.04
CA PRO A 309 14.38 -11.66 16.70
C PRO A 309 15.27 -12.31 17.76
N GLU A 310 15.84 -11.51 18.67
CA GLU A 310 16.67 -11.93 19.80
C GLU A 310 15.86 -12.61 20.92
N TYR A 311 14.52 -12.45 20.93
CA TYR A 311 13.64 -13.11 21.89
C TYR A 311 13.61 -14.62 21.64
N HIS A 312 14.27 -15.37 22.53
CA HIS A 312 14.14 -16.83 22.60
C HIS A 312 12.66 -17.18 22.80
N GLY A 313 12.05 -17.78 21.78
CA GLY A 313 10.62 -18.07 21.71
C GLY A 313 9.89 -17.50 20.48
N TYR A 314 10.47 -16.56 19.72
CA TYR A 314 9.81 -16.03 18.51
C TYR A 314 9.52 -17.12 17.46
N LEU A 315 10.48 -18.02 17.24
CA LEU A 315 10.31 -19.17 16.34
C LEU A 315 9.31 -20.21 16.87
N ASP A 316 9.12 -20.29 18.20
CA ASP A 316 8.19 -21.24 18.82
C ASP A 316 6.75 -20.68 18.84
N LEU A 317 6.58 -19.36 18.96
CA LEU A 317 5.31 -18.67 18.73
C LEU A 317 4.84 -18.84 17.27
N LEU A 318 5.75 -18.72 16.30
CA LEU A 318 5.45 -19.00 14.89
C LEU A 318 5.14 -20.48 14.62
N ARG A 319 5.61 -21.40 15.48
CA ARG A 319 5.25 -22.83 15.43
C ARG A 319 3.89 -23.11 16.05
N SER A 320 3.54 -22.54 17.21
CA SER A 320 2.22 -22.78 17.82
C SER A 320 1.09 -22.26 16.91
N LEU A 321 1.27 -21.08 16.32
CA LEU A 321 0.37 -20.51 15.32
C LEU A 321 0.23 -21.36 14.04
N ARG A 322 1.20 -22.23 13.70
CA ARG A 322 1.09 -23.21 12.60
C ARG A 322 0.35 -24.49 12.98
N ILE A 323 0.26 -24.82 14.27
CA ILE A 323 -0.33 -26.08 14.77
C ILE A 323 -1.78 -25.88 15.24
N GLY A 324 -2.17 -24.63 15.54
CA GLY A 324 -3.54 -24.28 15.93
C GLY A 324 -3.81 -24.42 17.43
N ASP A 325 -2.79 -24.67 18.24
CA ASP A 325 -2.86 -24.59 19.70
C ASP A 325 -2.44 -23.17 20.13
N CYS A 326 -3.33 -22.47 20.82
CA CYS A 326 -3.18 -21.06 21.20
C CYS A 326 -3.22 -20.91 22.73
N SER A 327 -2.39 -21.70 23.41
CA SER A 327 -2.07 -21.59 24.84
C SER A 327 -0.78 -20.78 25.07
#